data_AF-A0A9D1GX13-F1
#
_entry.id   AF-A0A9D1GX13-F1
#
_cell.length_a   1.000
_cell.length_b   1.000
_cell.length_c   1.000
_cell.angle_alpha   90.00
_cell.angle_beta   90.00
_cell.angle_gamma   90.00
#
_symmetry.space_group_name_H-M   'P 1'
#
loop_
_entity.id
_entity.type
_entity.pdbx_description
1 polymer ?
#
loop_
_entity_poly.entity_id
_entity_poly.type
_entity_poly.pdbx_seq_one_letter_code
_entity_poly.pdbx_strand_id
1 'polypeptide(L)'
;MATDLGSWARLFLRLQAQRAFLWTLGGVLRDPSAQTFLPWGRRNPYPLYERIRAQGSLVPTRFNAHVSVSHSVVGDLLRSRGSSVAAGDQRDFGIDLSLLELDPPDHTRLRRLVMPAFSPRRIKGLEQTITAGVHDLLDRAEAQREFDLV
;
A
#
# COMPACT_ATOMS: atom_id res chain seq x y z
N MET A 1 -6.09 17.07 26.24
CA MET A 1 -5.53 16.07 25.30
C MET A 1 -4.57 15.17 26.06
N ALA A 2 -5.05 14.10 26.66
CA ALA A 2 -4.20 13.09 27.30
C ALA A 2 -4.21 11.85 26.41
N THR A 3 -3.09 11.54 25.77
CA THR A 3 -2.92 10.31 25.00
C THR A 3 -2.74 9.15 25.99
N ASP A 4 -3.66 8.18 25.96
CA ASP A 4 -3.64 7.00 26.80
C ASP A 4 -2.41 6.12 26.49
N LEU A 5 -1.48 6.02 27.45
CA LEU A 5 -0.28 5.17 27.39
C LEU A 5 -0.63 3.70 27.12
N GLY A 6 -1.81 3.24 27.56
CA GLY A 6 -2.31 1.89 27.30
C GLY A 6 -2.63 1.66 25.82
N SER A 7 -3.09 2.69 25.11
CA SER A 7 -3.38 2.62 23.68
C SER A 7 -2.10 2.51 22.84
N TRP A 8 -1.04 3.24 23.23
CA TRP A 8 0.29 3.10 22.61
C TRP A 8 0.93 1.74 22.88
N ALA A 9 0.79 1.20 24.10
CA ALA A 9 1.30 -0.14 24.43
C ALA A 9 0.59 -1.23 23.63
N ARG A 10 -0.74 -1.16 23.49
CA ARG A 10 -1.52 -2.09 22.65
C ARG A 10 -1.15 -2.00 21.17
N LEU A 11 -1.02 -0.77 20.64
CA LEU A 11 -0.58 -0.54 19.27
C LEU A 11 0.82 -1.12 19.03
N PHE A 12 1.77 -0.84 19.94
CA PHE A 12 3.13 -1.36 19.84
C PHE A 12 3.18 -2.89 19.88
N LEU A 13 2.49 -3.52 20.83
CA LEU A 13 2.41 -4.98 20.93
C LEU A 13 1.79 -5.60 19.67
N ARG A 14 0.75 -4.98 19.11
CA ARG A 14 0.12 -5.40 17.85
C ARG A 14 1.09 -5.31 16.67
N LEU A 15 1.83 -4.20 16.55
CA LEU A 15 2.84 -4.01 15.50
C LEU A 15 3.98 -5.03 15.62
N GLN A 16 4.44 -5.33 16.84
CA GLN A 16 5.48 -6.34 17.05
C GLN A 16 4.98 -7.77 16.77
N ALA A 17 3.76 -8.11 17.18
CA ALA A 17 3.14 -9.39 16.86
C ALA A 17 2.95 -9.58 15.34
N GLN A 18 2.52 -8.54 14.63
CA GLN A 18 2.39 -8.55 13.17
C GLN A 18 3.75 -8.72 12.47
N ARG A 19 4.79 -8.04 12.95
CA ARG A 19 6.17 -8.20 12.45
C ARG A 19 6.70 -9.60 12.70
N ALA A 20 6.50 -10.14 13.91
CA ALA A 20 6.88 -11.50 14.27
C ALA A 20 6.17 -12.53 13.38
N PHE A 21 4.87 -12.36 13.13
CA PHE A 21 4.07 -13.21 12.26
C PHE A 21 4.60 -13.24 10.82
N LEU A 22 4.87 -12.07 10.23
CA LEU A 22 5.46 -11.98 8.87
C LEU A 22 6.87 -12.58 8.82
N TRP A 23 7.68 -12.38 9.86
CA TRP A 23 9.01 -13.00 9.99
C TRP A 23 8.92 -14.52 10.08
N THR A 24 7.99 -15.07 10.86
CA THR A 24 7.78 -16.52 10.94
C THR A 24 7.33 -17.11 9.61
N LEU A 25 6.40 -16.46 8.91
CA LEU A 25 5.86 -17.02 7.67
C LEU A 25 6.80 -16.86 6.47
N GLY A 26 7.49 -15.72 6.34
CA GLY A 26 8.45 -15.50 5.27
C GLY A 26 9.83 -16.13 5.52
N GLY A 27 10.26 -16.19 6.78
CA GLY A 27 11.56 -16.75 7.18
C GLY A 27 11.51 -18.25 7.50
N VAL A 28 10.57 -18.69 8.33
CA VAL A 28 10.50 -20.10 8.81
C VAL A 28 9.74 -20.99 7.83
N LEU A 29 8.62 -20.52 7.28
CA LEU A 29 7.79 -21.32 6.34
C LEU A 29 8.15 -21.09 4.87
N ARG A 30 9.11 -20.20 4.59
CA ARG A 30 9.62 -19.86 3.25
C ARG A 30 8.55 -19.56 2.20
N ASP A 31 7.38 -19.07 2.64
CA ASP A 31 6.30 -18.69 1.74
C ASP A 31 6.74 -17.46 0.90
N PRO A 32 6.78 -17.56 -0.45
CA PRO A 32 7.29 -16.47 -1.29
C PRO A 32 6.38 -15.24 -1.24
N SER A 33 5.09 -15.40 -0.93
CA SER A 33 4.14 -14.29 -0.77
C SER A 33 4.37 -13.54 0.54
N ALA A 34 4.73 -14.23 1.63
CA ALA A 34 5.13 -13.61 2.89
C ALA A 34 6.46 -12.84 2.77
N GLN A 35 7.39 -13.37 1.99
CA GLN A 35 8.73 -12.78 1.80
C GLN A 35 8.71 -11.41 1.13
N THR A 36 7.69 -11.08 0.32
CA THR A 36 7.56 -9.74 -0.30
C THR A 36 7.36 -8.63 0.74
N PHE A 37 6.83 -8.97 1.91
CA PHE A 37 6.64 -8.02 3.01
C PHE A 37 7.89 -7.82 3.88
N LEU A 38 8.91 -8.69 3.75
CA LEU A 38 10.15 -8.60 4.51
C LEU A 38 11.12 -7.56 3.92
N PRO A 39 12.05 -7.01 4.72
CA PRO A 39 12.94 -5.92 4.25
C PRO A 39 13.68 -6.24 2.94
N TRP A 40 14.21 -7.46 2.79
CA TRP A 40 14.89 -7.87 1.56
C TRP A 40 13.94 -8.05 0.36
N GLY A 41 12.73 -8.55 0.60
CA GLY A 41 11.73 -8.69 -0.46
C GLY A 41 11.22 -7.34 -0.95
N ARG A 42 11.10 -6.35 -0.06
CA ARG A 42 10.75 -4.97 -0.44
C ARG A 42 11.84 -4.30 -1.27
N ARG A 43 13.12 -4.59 -0.99
CA ARG A 43 14.25 -4.05 -1.77
C ARG A 43 14.31 -4.64 -3.19
N ASN A 44 14.02 -5.93 -3.34
CA ASN A 44 14.00 -6.59 -4.64
C ASN A 44 12.91 -7.68 -4.71
N PRO A 45 11.67 -7.32 -5.08
CA PRO A 45 10.55 -8.26 -5.09
C PRO A 45 10.46 -9.10 -6.37
N TYR A 46 11.14 -8.73 -7.45
CA TYR A 46 10.96 -9.38 -8.75
C TYR A 46 11.29 -10.88 -8.75
N PRO A 47 12.39 -11.35 -8.11
CA PRO A 47 12.64 -12.79 -7.99
C PRO A 47 11.55 -13.54 -7.23
N LEU A 48 10.87 -12.88 -6.28
CA LEU A 48 9.74 -13.45 -5.55
C LEU A 48 8.51 -13.56 -6.45
N TYR A 49 8.23 -12.52 -7.24
CA TYR A 49 7.14 -12.55 -8.21
C TYR A 49 7.33 -13.66 -9.23
N GLU A 50 8.54 -13.90 -9.74
CA GLU A 50 8.79 -15.00 -10.67
C GLU A 50 8.57 -16.38 -10.03
N ARG A 51 8.95 -16.55 -8.76
CA ARG A 51 8.62 -17.78 -8.01
C ARG A 51 7.13 -17.98 -7.83
N ILE A 52 6.37 -16.91 -7.58
CA ILE A 52 4.91 -16.98 -7.46
C ILE A 52 4.28 -17.28 -8.83
N ARG A 53 4.75 -16.60 -9.88
CA ARG A 53 4.27 -16.77 -11.26
C ARG A 53 4.44 -18.21 -11.76
N ALA A 54 5.55 -18.86 -11.40
CA ALA A 54 5.82 -20.26 -11.73
C ALA A 54 4.84 -21.26 -11.09
N GLN A 55 4.11 -20.86 -10.03
CA GLN A 55 3.12 -21.71 -9.35
C GLN A 55 1.71 -21.56 -9.93
N GLY A 56 1.48 -20.56 -10.80
CA GLY A 56 0.22 -20.32 -11.46
C GLY A 56 -0.28 -18.88 -11.33
N SER A 57 -1.46 -18.62 -11.91
CA SER A 57 -2.04 -17.28 -11.99
C SER A 57 -2.79 -16.87 -10.72
N LEU A 58 -3.17 -17.81 -9.85
CA LEU A 58 -3.77 -17.56 -8.54
C LEU A 58 -3.25 -18.63 -7.57
N VAL A 59 -2.42 -18.22 -6.62
CA VAL A 59 -1.64 -19.12 -5.78
C VAL A 59 -2.15 -19.05 -4.33
N PRO A 60 -2.51 -20.17 -3.69
CA PRO A 60 -2.87 -20.17 -2.28
C PRO A 60 -1.65 -19.83 -1.43
N THR A 61 -1.84 -18.99 -0.44
CA THR A 61 -0.82 -18.61 0.53
C THR A 61 -1.02 -19.35 1.85
N ARG A 62 0.02 -19.36 2.69
CA ARG A 62 -0.08 -19.90 4.06
C ARG A 62 -0.94 -19.06 5.02
N PHE A 63 -1.52 -17.94 4.56
CA PHE A 63 -2.38 -17.05 5.36
C PHE A 63 -3.88 -17.22 5.07
N ASN A 64 -4.30 -18.38 4.53
CA ASN A 64 -5.69 -18.63 4.10
C ASN A 64 -6.21 -17.56 3.12
N ALA A 65 -5.33 -17.05 2.27
CA ALA A 65 -5.62 -16.07 1.23
C ALA A 65 -4.97 -16.51 -0.09
N HIS A 66 -5.42 -15.93 -1.20
CA HIS A 66 -4.78 -16.14 -2.50
C HIS A 66 -3.93 -14.93 -2.88
N VAL A 67 -2.84 -15.16 -3.60
CA VAL A 67 -2.03 -14.12 -4.23
C VAL A 67 -2.05 -14.29 -5.74
N SER A 68 -1.98 -13.18 -6.47
CA SER A 68 -1.73 -13.19 -7.91
C SER A 68 -0.70 -12.13 -8.28
N VAL A 69 0.20 -12.50 -9.18
CA VAL A 69 1.14 -11.59 -9.88
C VAL A 69 0.86 -11.54 -11.38
N SER A 70 -0.27 -12.12 -11.80
CA SER A 70 -0.69 -12.14 -13.21
C SER A 70 -1.47 -10.87 -13.54
N HIS A 71 -1.02 -10.14 -14.55
CA HIS A 71 -1.66 -8.91 -15.00
C HIS A 71 -3.12 -9.13 -15.42
N SER A 72 -3.43 -10.24 -16.11
CA SER A 72 -4.81 -10.53 -16.53
C SER A 72 -5.72 -10.79 -15.34
N VAL A 73 -5.30 -11.66 -14.42
CA VAL A 73 -6.09 -11.98 -13.20
C VAL A 73 -6.33 -10.72 -12.37
N VAL A 74 -5.30 -9.92 -12.12
CA VAL A 74 -5.43 -8.67 -11.36
C VAL A 74 -6.35 -7.69 -12.10
N GLY A 75 -6.19 -7.55 -13.42
CA GLY A 75 -7.01 -6.69 -14.25
C GLY A 75 -8.49 -7.07 -14.24
N ASP A 76 -8.80 -8.37 -14.32
CA ASP A 76 -10.16 -8.90 -14.29
C ASP A 76 -10.77 -8.72 -12.89
N LEU A 77 -10.00 -9.04 -11.84
CA LEU A 77 -10.43 -8.91 -10.45
C LEU A 77 -10.77 -7.46 -10.08
N LEU A 78 -9.92 -6.50 -10.44
CA LEU A 78 -10.13 -5.07 -10.12
C LEU A 78 -11.35 -4.46 -10.84
N ARG A 79 -11.86 -5.10 -11.90
CA ARG A 79 -13.06 -4.66 -12.63
C ARG A 79 -14.30 -5.48 -12.28
N SER A 80 -14.13 -6.59 -11.57
CA SER A 80 -15.24 -7.47 -11.20
C SER A 80 -16.17 -6.77 -10.21
N ARG A 81 -17.48 -6.92 -10.40
CA ARG A 81 -18.49 -6.36 -9.47
C ARG A 81 -18.61 -7.15 -8.16
N GLY A 82 -18.02 -8.35 -8.09
CA GLY A 82 -18.01 -9.19 -6.89
C GLY A 82 -16.80 -8.95 -5.99
N SER A 83 -15.84 -8.13 -6.43
CA SER A 83 -14.70 -7.71 -5.63
C SER A 83 -15.16 -6.67 -4.62
N SER A 84 -15.01 -6.96 -3.34
CA SER A 84 -15.33 -6.07 -2.23
C SER A 84 -14.04 -5.77 -1.47
N VAL A 85 -13.84 -4.50 -1.14
CA VAL A 85 -12.77 -4.09 -0.21
C VAL A 85 -13.24 -4.12 1.25
N ALA A 86 -14.55 -4.09 1.48
CA ALA A 86 -15.15 -4.16 2.81
C ALA A 86 -15.20 -5.60 3.40
N ALA A 87 -15.11 -6.63 2.55
CA ALA A 87 -15.17 -8.04 2.95
C ALA A 87 -13.83 -8.63 3.44
N GLY A 88 -12.73 -7.87 3.39
CA GLY A 88 -11.45 -8.29 3.94
C GLY A 88 -11.47 -8.28 5.47
N ASP A 89 -10.88 -9.30 6.11
CA ASP A 89 -10.54 -9.26 7.53
C ASP A 89 -9.85 -7.93 7.82
N GLN A 90 -10.53 -7.06 8.56
CA GLN A 90 -10.07 -5.72 8.90
C GLN A 90 -8.85 -5.86 9.81
N ARG A 91 -7.70 -6.17 9.21
CA ARG A 91 -6.41 -5.93 9.80
C ARG A 91 -6.29 -4.42 9.89
N ASP A 92 -6.85 -3.90 10.97
CA ASP A 92 -6.85 -2.50 11.32
C ASP A 92 -5.39 -2.03 11.40
N PHE A 93 -4.98 -1.37 10.31
CA PHE A 93 -3.67 -0.75 10.13
C PHE A 93 -3.62 0.62 10.83
N GLY A 94 -4.60 0.96 11.66
CA GLY A 94 -4.63 2.21 12.43
C GLY A 94 -4.84 3.47 11.60
N ILE A 95 -5.34 3.35 10.36
CA ILE A 95 -5.72 4.49 9.52
C ILE A 95 -7.25 4.43 9.36
N ASP A 96 -7.94 5.23 10.17
CA ASP A 96 -9.40 5.34 10.16
C ASP A 96 -9.92 5.76 8.77
N LEU A 97 -10.71 4.87 8.15
CA LEU A 97 -11.79 5.15 7.19
C LEU A 97 -11.44 6.13 6.05
N SER A 98 -10.56 5.66 5.16
CA SER A 98 -10.32 6.26 3.85
C SER A 98 -11.36 5.80 2.83
N LEU A 99 -11.61 6.60 1.78
CA LEU A 99 -12.41 6.22 0.60
C LEU A 99 -12.01 4.84 0.02
N LEU A 100 -10.79 4.39 0.30
CA LEU A 100 -10.20 3.10 -0.10
C LEU A 100 -10.84 1.86 0.56
N GLU A 101 -11.60 2.02 1.64
CA GLU A 101 -12.18 0.92 2.42
C GLU A 101 -13.69 0.77 2.19
N LEU A 102 -14.27 1.55 1.28
CA LEU A 102 -15.70 1.56 1.01
C LEU A 102 -16.01 0.89 -0.32
N ASP A 103 -17.12 0.14 -0.34
CA ASP A 103 -17.74 -0.34 -1.57
C ASP A 103 -18.84 0.64 -2.04
N PRO A 104 -19.32 0.51 -3.29
CA PRO A 104 -20.56 1.17 -3.70
C PRO A 104 -21.74 0.77 -2.78
N PRO A 105 -22.68 1.70 -2.49
CA PRO A 105 -22.84 3.02 -3.10
C PRO A 105 -22.03 4.14 -2.44
N ASP A 106 -21.54 3.96 -1.22
CA ASP A 106 -20.88 5.03 -0.45
C ASP A 106 -19.57 5.49 -1.08
N HIS A 107 -18.74 4.56 -1.56
CA HIS A 107 -17.55 4.89 -2.34
C HIS A 107 -17.90 5.78 -3.54
N THR A 108 -18.96 5.43 -4.30
CA THR A 108 -19.39 6.20 -5.47
C THR A 108 -19.88 7.60 -5.07
N ARG A 109 -20.63 7.71 -3.97
CA ARG A 109 -21.15 8.99 -3.46
C ARG A 109 -20.01 9.92 -3.03
N LEU A 110 -19.09 9.43 -2.21
CA LEU A 110 -17.96 10.23 -1.71
C LEU A 110 -16.96 10.57 -2.81
N ARG A 111 -16.65 9.61 -3.69
CA ARG A 111 -15.80 9.86 -4.87
C ARG A 111 -16.35 11.00 -5.72
N ARG A 112 -17.66 11.04 -5.99
CA ARG A 112 -18.28 12.13 -6.78
C ARG A 112 -18.06 13.52 -6.16
N LEU A 113 -18.00 13.63 -4.84
CA LEU A 113 -17.77 14.90 -4.15
C LEU A 113 -16.31 15.38 -4.28
N VAL A 114 -15.34 14.46 -4.22
CA VAL A 114 -13.90 14.81 -4.23
C VAL A 114 -13.31 14.94 -5.64
N MET A 115 -13.82 14.18 -6.62
CA MET A 115 -13.25 14.13 -7.98
C MET A 115 -13.10 15.49 -8.69
N PRO A 116 -14.00 16.49 -8.53
CA PRO A 116 -13.81 17.80 -9.17
C PRO A 116 -12.51 18.52 -8.78
N ALA A 117 -12.02 18.31 -7.54
CA ALA A 117 -10.75 18.85 -7.06
C ALA A 117 -9.55 18.25 -7.81
N PHE A 118 -9.68 17.01 -8.30
CA PHE A 118 -8.68 16.28 -9.08
C PHE A 118 -8.92 16.34 -10.60
N SER A 119 -9.69 17.32 -11.08
CA SER A 119 -9.93 17.49 -12.51
C SER A 119 -8.64 17.85 -13.28
N PRO A 120 -8.49 17.47 -14.57
CA PRO A 120 -7.30 17.78 -15.35
C PRO A 120 -6.91 19.27 -15.34
N ARG A 121 -7.90 20.17 -15.36
CA ARG A 121 -7.68 21.62 -15.28
C ARG A 121 -7.11 22.04 -13.93
N ARG A 122 -7.61 21.49 -12.81
CA ARG A 122 -7.09 21.78 -11.46
C ARG A 122 -5.67 21.25 -11.30
N ILE A 123 -5.42 20.01 -11.73
CA ILE A 123 -4.08 19.39 -11.70
C ILE A 123 -3.09 20.19 -12.55
N LYS A 124 -3.46 20.58 -13.77
CA LYS A 124 -2.62 21.43 -14.63
C LYS A 124 -2.30 22.79 -13.98
N GLY A 125 -3.23 23.35 -13.22
CA GLY A 125 -2.99 24.58 -12.47
C GLY A 125 -1.89 24.46 -11.40
N LEU A 126 -1.60 23.25 -10.92
CA LEU A 126 -0.54 23.00 -9.94
C LEU A 126 0.86 23.00 -10.58
N GLU A 127 0.96 22.86 -11.90
CA GLU A 127 2.23 22.72 -12.63
C GLU A 127 3.21 23.84 -12.28
N GLN A 128 2.78 25.11 -12.37
CA GLN A 128 3.64 26.25 -12.06
C GLN A 128 4.12 26.27 -10.61
N THR A 129 3.24 25.94 -9.65
CA THR A 129 3.60 25.92 -8.23
C THR A 129 4.57 24.79 -7.90
N ILE A 130 4.34 23.60 -8.45
CA ILE A 130 5.23 22.45 -8.29
C ILE A 130 6.59 22.75 -8.93
N THR A 131 6.61 23.26 -10.16
CA THR A 131 7.85 23.62 -10.86
C THR A 131 8.66 24.65 -10.08
N ALA A 132 8.02 25.71 -9.58
CA ALA A 132 8.69 26.70 -8.74
C ALA A 132 9.27 26.09 -7.46
N GLY A 133 8.51 25.22 -6.77
CA GLY A 133 8.98 24.53 -5.57
C GLY A 133 10.15 23.59 -5.85
N VAL A 134 10.12 22.85 -6.97
CA VAL A 134 11.22 21.97 -7.38
C VAL A 134 12.47 22.79 -7.72
N HIS A 135 12.33 23.91 -8.45
CA HIS A 135 13.47 24.80 -8.73
C HIS A 135 14.13 25.30 -7.44
N ASP A 136 13.34 25.82 -6.50
CA ASP A 136 13.86 26.30 -5.22
C ASP A 136 14.55 25.19 -4.40
N LEU A 137 14.03 23.95 -4.42
CA LEU A 137 14.72 22.81 -3.80
C LEU A 137 16.05 22.48 -4.48
N LEU A 138 16.09 22.52 -5.82
CA LEU A 138 17.29 22.23 -6.60
C LEU A 138 18.36 23.32 -6.46
N ASP A 139 17.97 24.60 -6.45
CA ASP A 139 18.88 25.73 -6.26
C ASP A 139 19.60 25.65 -4.90
N ARG A 140 18.87 25.24 -3.85
CA ARG A 140 19.45 25.00 -2.52
C ARG A 140 20.41 23.81 -2.50
N ALA A 141 20.03 22.72 -3.18
CA ALA A 141 20.88 21.54 -3.30
C ALA A 141 22.18 21.85 -4.07
N GLU A 142 22.11 22.65 -5.14
CA GLU A 142 23.27 23.10 -5.90
C GLU A 142 24.23 23.92 -5.04
N ALA A 143 23.69 24.85 -4.23
CA ALA A 143 24.49 25.64 -3.30
C ALA A 143 25.21 24.79 -2.25
N GLN A 144 24.60 23.68 -1.80
CA GLN A 144 25.17 22.76 -0.81
C GLN A 144 26.11 21.71 -1.43
N ARG A 145 26.07 21.51 -2.75
CA ARG A 145 26.84 20.51 -3.54
C ARG A 145 26.59 19.03 -3.16
N GLU A 146 25.83 18.79 -2.11
CA GLU A 146 25.38 17.49 -1.63
C GLU A 146 23.98 17.67 -1.02
N PHE A 147 23.10 16.70 -1.24
CA PHE A 147 21.79 16.67 -0.60
C PHE A 147 21.29 15.22 -0.47
N ASP A 148 20.42 14.99 0.51
CA ASP A 148 19.75 13.71 0.72
C ASP A 148 18.45 13.67 -0.10
N LEU A 149 18.34 12.70 -1.02
CA LEU A 149 17.17 12.52 -1.88
C LEU A 149 16.06 11.69 -1.23
N VAL A 150 16.31 11.07 -0.06
CA VAL A 150 15.44 10.24 0.83
C VAL A 150 16.15 8.96 1.29
#